data_AF-A0A1C5C421-F1
#
_entry.id   AF-A0A1C5C421-F1
#
_cell.length_a   1.000
_cell.length_b   1.000
_cell.length_c   1.000
_cell.angle_alpha   90.00
_cell.angle_beta   90.00
_cell.angle_gamma   90.00
#
_symmetry.space_group_name_H-M   'P 1'
#
loop_
_entity.id
_entity.type
_entity.pdbx_description
1 polymer ?
#
loop_
_entity_poly.entity_id
_entity_poly.type
_entity_poly.pdbx_seq_one_letter_code
_entity_poly.pdbx_strand_id
1 'polypeptide(L)'
;MRGVRHRYGDGPDVLHGIDLDIRPGPRLAVVGATGSGKSTLATLIAEMRAPYAGGVTLDGIPTAGLARPGAPGNRRIVLVTEEHHLFPGTVADNLRLACREASDERPAAALAVTWRSPSTGPPWR
;
A
#
# COMPACT_ATOMS: atom_id res chain seq x y z
N MET A 1 -11.85 -1.99 -7.93
CA MET A 1 -11.10 -2.10 -9.21
C MET A 1 -11.96 -2.85 -10.21
N ARG A 2 -12.02 -2.37 -11.46
CA ARG A 2 -12.74 -3.07 -12.53
C ARG A 2 -11.94 -3.11 -13.82
N GLY A 3 -11.83 -4.31 -14.42
CA GLY A 3 -11.18 -4.56 -15.70
C GLY A 3 -9.74 -4.05 -15.80
N VAL A 4 -9.00 -4.03 -14.68
CA VAL A 4 -7.70 -3.35 -14.60
C VAL A 4 -6.62 -4.10 -15.39
N ARG A 5 -5.99 -3.40 -16.33
CA ARG A 5 -4.82 -3.88 -17.08
C ARG A 5 -3.63 -2.96 -16.90
N HIS A 6 -2.45 -3.55 -16.75
CA HIS A 6 -1.21 -2.81 -16.58
C HIS A 6 -0.04 -3.55 -17.24
N ARG A 7 0.88 -2.76 -17.80
CA ARG A 7 2.15 -3.19 -18.38
C ARG A 7 3.21 -2.12 -18.11
N TYR A 8 4.48 -2.52 -18.12
CA TYR A 8 5.59 -1.59 -18.02
C TYR A 8 6.10 -1.25 -19.42
N GLY A 9 6.06 0.03 -19.79
CA GLY A 9 6.42 0.49 -21.13
C GLY A 9 5.62 -0.22 -22.23
N ASP A 10 6.32 -0.70 -23.25
CA ASP A 10 5.76 -1.51 -24.35
C ASP A 10 5.92 -3.03 -24.11
N GLY A 11 6.23 -3.41 -22.87
CA GLY A 11 6.35 -4.81 -22.47
C GLY A 11 5.00 -5.55 -22.44
N PRO A 12 5.02 -6.85 -22.14
CA PRO A 12 3.80 -7.63 -21.98
C PRO A 12 2.95 -7.12 -20.81
N ASP A 13 1.66 -7.42 -20.86
CA ASP A 13 0.75 -7.21 -19.73
C ASP A 13 1.26 -7.97 -18.51
N VAL A 14 1.28 -7.28 -17.38
CA VAL A 14 1.53 -7.86 -16.04
C VAL A 14 0.22 -8.12 -15.31
N LEU A 15 -0.80 -7.27 -15.55
CA LEU A 15 -2.15 -7.46 -15.04
C LEU A 15 -3.13 -7.57 -16.21
N HIS A 16 -4.00 -8.59 -16.17
CA HIS A 16 -4.81 -9.03 -17.30
C HIS A 16 -6.32 -8.87 -17.06
N GLY A 17 -6.78 -7.67 -16.72
CA GLY A 17 -8.21 -7.41 -16.53
C GLY A 17 -8.69 -7.79 -15.13
N ILE A 18 -8.02 -7.27 -14.11
CA ILE A 18 -8.32 -7.56 -12.70
C ILE A 18 -9.60 -6.85 -12.27
N ASP A 19 -10.55 -7.63 -11.76
CA ASP A 19 -11.71 -7.18 -11.00
C ASP A 19 -11.49 -7.51 -9.52
N LEU A 20 -11.52 -6.48 -8.67
CA LEU A 20 -11.30 -6.64 -7.23
C LEU A 20 -12.12 -5.62 -6.46
N ASP A 21 -12.93 -6.09 -5.52
CA ASP A 21 -13.74 -5.28 -4.61
C ASP A 21 -13.30 -5.55 -3.16
N ILE A 22 -12.74 -4.54 -2.50
CA ILE A 22 -12.29 -4.63 -1.11
C ILE A 22 -13.25 -3.84 -0.25
N ARG A 23 -13.95 -4.53 0.64
CA ARG A 23 -14.85 -3.89 1.62
C ARG A 23 -14.08 -3.50 2.88
N PRO A 24 -14.53 -2.49 3.64
CA PRO A 24 -13.96 -2.17 4.95
C PRO A 24 -14.08 -3.35 5.94
N GLY A 25 -13.04 -3.59 6.75
CA GLY A 25 -13.04 -4.59 7.81
C GLY A 25 -12.16 -5.83 7.56
N PRO A 26 -12.38 -6.62 6.50
CA PRO A 26 -11.60 -7.83 6.26
C PRO A 26 -10.15 -7.54 5.85
N ARG A 27 -9.25 -8.45 6.23
CA ARG A 27 -7.87 -8.50 5.75
C ARG A 27 -7.84 -9.29 4.45
N LEU A 28 -7.34 -8.68 3.38
CA LEU A 28 -7.11 -9.35 2.10
C LEU A 28 -5.64 -9.79 2.00
N ALA A 29 -5.41 -11.08 1.72
CA ALA A 29 -4.10 -11.60 1.35
C ALA A 29 -4.06 -11.89 -0.15
N VAL A 30 -3.03 -11.39 -0.85
CA VAL A 30 -2.78 -11.67 -2.26
C VAL A 30 -1.56 -12.59 -2.35
N VAL A 31 -1.76 -13.81 -2.83
CA VAL A 31 -0.72 -14.84 -2.95
C VAL A 31 -0.56 -15.30 -4.39
N GLY A 32 0.64 -15.77 -4.75
CA GLY A 32 0.94 -16.21 -6.11
C GLY A 32 2.45 -16.28 -6.35
N ALA A 33 2.85 -16.94 -7.43
CA ALA A 33 4.26 -17.11 -7.80
C ALA A 33 4.99 -15.77 -7.97
N THR A 34 6.32 -15.76 -7.81
CA THR A 34 7.15 -14.60 -8.15
C THR A 34 6.89 -14.19 -9.61
N GLY A 35 6.74 -12.89 -9.84
CA GLY A 35 6.39 -12.36 -11.18
C GLY A 35 4.89 -12.34 -11.51
N SER A 36 4.00 -12.87 -10.66
CA SER A 36 2.55 -12.88 -10.92
C SER A 36 1.85 -11.50 -10.83
N GLY A 37 2.61 -10.40 -10.73
CA GLY A 37 2.05 -9.05 -10.68
C GLY A 37 1.54 -8.57 -9.31
N LYS A 38 1.83 -9.27 -8.19
CA LYS A 38 1.36 -8.87 -6.84
C LYS A 38 1.83 -7.48 -6.43
N SER A 39 3.14 -7.21 -6.56
CA SER A 39 3.70 -5.90 -6.23
C SER A 39 3.16 -4.82 -7.17
N THR A 40 2.94 -5.14 -8.45
CA THR A 40 2.29 -4.24 -9.40
C THR A 40 0.86 -3.92 -8.97
N LEU A 41 0.06 -4.91 -8.58
CA LEU A 41 -1.29 -4.72 -8.04
C LEU A 41 -1.25 -3.81 -6.79
N ALA A 42 -0.32 -4.05 -5.86
CA ALA A 42 -0.15 -3.23 -4.67
C ALA A 42 0.16 -1.76 -5.01
N THR A 43 1.01 -1.49 -6.01
CA THR A 43 1.31 -0.12 -6.45
C THR A 43 0.12 0.61 -7.08
N LEU A 44 -0.77 -0.11 -7.75
CA LEU A 44 -2.00 0.47 -8.30
C LEU A 44 -3.01 0.79 -7.19
N ILE A 45 -3.14 -0.10 -6.20
CA ILE A 45 -3.97 0.14 -5.02
C ILE A 45 -3.44 1.34 -4.24
N ALA A 46 -2.11 1.45 -4.07
CA ALA A 46 -1.46 2.57 -3.39
C ALA A 46 -1.42 3.87 -4.21
N GLU A 47 -2.10 3.93 -5.35
CA GLU A 47 -2.13 5.08 -6.26
C GLU A 47 -0.74 5.57 -6.73
N MET A 48 0.29 4.74 -6.58
CA MET A 48 1.64 5.05 -7.05
C MET A 48 1.76 4.93 -8.57
N ARG A 49 0.83 4.19 -9.19
CA ARG A 49 0.75 3.97 -10.64
C ARG A 49 -0.70 3.98 -11.09
N ALA A 50 -0.92 4.32 -12.36
CA ALA A 50 -2.21 4.19 -13.03
C ALA A 50 -2.21 2.95 -13.95
N PRO A 51 -3.35 2.24 -14.06
CA PRO A 51 -3.50 1.23 -15.10
C PRO A 51 -3.61 1.88 -16.48
N TYR A 52 -3.28 1.16 -17.55
CA TYR A 52 -3.46 1.68 -18.92
C TYR A 52 -4.89 1.46 -19.43
N ALA A 53 -5.63 0.50 -18.84
CA ALA A 53 -7.04 0.26 -19.11
C ALA A 53 -7.78 -0.22 -17.84
N GLY A 54 -9.09 0.00 -17.82
CA GLY A 54 -9.91 -0.23 -16.63
C GLY A 54 -9.82 0.92 -15.63
N GLY A 55 -10.25 0.68 -14.38
CA GLY A 55 -10.32 1.74 -13.37
C GLY A 55 -10.16 1.28 -11.93
N VAL A 56 -9.61 2.18 -11.12
CA VAL A 56 -9.48 2.03 -9.66
C VAL A 56 -10.32 3.12 -9.00
N THR A 57 -11.09 2.71 -8.01
CA THR A 57 -11.94 3.60 -7.22
C THR A 57 -11.70 3.33 -5.75
N LEU A 58 -11.70 4.38 -4.95
CA LEU A 58 -11.68 4.31 -3.49
C LEU A 58 -12.98 4.91 -2.97
N ASP A 59 -13.80 4.10 -2.30
CA ASP A 59 -15.15 4.47 -1.85
C ASP A 59 -15.99 5.12 -2.96
N GLY A 60 -15.92 4.54 -4.16
CA GLY A 60 -16.64 5.00 -5.35
C GLY A 60 -16.01 6.17 -6.09
N ILE A 61 -14.98 6.82 -5.54
CA ILE A 61 -14.30 7.95 -6.17
C ILE A 61 -13.15 7.43 -7.04
N PRO A 62 -13.08 7.76 -8.34
CA PRO A 62 -11.94 7.41 -9.19
C PRO A 62 -10.63 7.96 -8.61
N THR A 63 -9.62 7.09 -8.51
CA THR A 63 -8.32 7.48 -7.95
C THR A 63 -7.42 8.19 -8.95
N ALA A 64 -7.73 8.10 -10.25
CA ALA A 64 -7.10 8.86 -11.30
C ALA A 64 -7.38 10.37 -11.11
N GLY A 65 -6.47 11.05 -10.40
CA GLY A 65 -6.56 12.48 -10.06
C GLY A 65 -6.43 12.80 -8.57
N LEU A 66 -6.48 11.80 -7.67
CA LEU A 66 -6.31 11.99 -6.22
C LEU A 66 -4.85 12.17 -5.80
N ALA A 67 -3.90 11.72 -6.61
CA ALA A 67 -2.45 11.88 -6.37
C ALA A 67 -1.95 13.34 -6.42
N ARG A 68 -2.82 14.33 -6.59
CA ARG A 68 -2.45 15.75 -6.55
C ARG A 68 -2.35 16.22 -5.09
N PRO A 69 -1.21 16.78 -4.65
CA PRO A 69 -1.10 17.39 -3.33
C PRO A 69 -2.25 18.39 -3.12
N GLY A 70 -3.06 18.19 -2.08
CA GLY A 70 -4.21 19.04 -1.75
C GLY A 70 -5.56 18.64 -2.34
N ALA A 71 -5.70 17.46 -2.95
CA ALA A 71 -7.02 16.94 -3.29
C ALA A 71 -7.87 16.71 -2.02
N PRO A 72 -9.14 17.19 -1.96
CA PRO A 72 -10.00 17.01 -0.80
C PRO A 72 -10.34 15.53 -0.60
N GLY A 73 -9.84 14.96 0.49
CA GLY A 73 -9.99 13.55 0.83
C GLY A 73 -8.71 13.02 1.46
N ASN A 74 -8.54 13.25 2.77
CA ASN A 74 -7.44 12.72 3.60
C ASN A 74 -7.48 11.18 3.75
N ARG A 75 -7.83 10.44 2.70
CA ARG A 75 -7.79 8.98 2.68
C ARG A 75 -6.36 8.57 2.38
N ARG A 76 -5.68 8.06 3.40
CA ARG A 76 -4.29 7.60 3.30
C ARG A 76 -4.28 6.11 3.01
N ILE A 77 -3.82 5.74 1.82
CA ILE A 77 -3.37 4.37 1.56
C ILE A 77 -1.90 4.31 1.95
N VAL A 78 -1.56 3.41 2.86
CA VAL A 78 -0.17 3.18 3.27
C VAL A 78 0.31 1.89 2.65
N LEU A 79 1.30 1.98 1.77
CA LEU A 79 2.02 0.83 1.26
C LEU A 79 3.28 0.64 2.08
N VAL A 80 3.41 -0.52 2.73
CA VAL A 80 4.65 -0.95 3.36
C VAL A 80 5.37 -1.84 2.36
N THR A 81 6.51 -1.37 1.84
CA THR A 81 7.32 -2.11 0.87
C THR A 81 8.23 -3.11 1.57
N GLU A 82 8.66 -4.14 0.82
CA GLU A 82 9.63 -5.14 1.29
C GLU A 82 11.02 -4.53 1.52
N GLU A 83 11.41 -3.54 0.70
CA GLU A 83 12.66 -2.81 0.87
C GLU A 83 12.54 -1.77 2.00
N HIS A 84 13.47 -1.85 2.96
CA HIS A 84 13.53 -0.95 4.10
C HIS A 84 14.54 0.17 3.82
N HIS A 85 14.09 1.41 3.87
CA HIS A 85 14.95 2.59 3.73
C HIS A 85 15.10 3.26 5.09
N LEU A 86 16.33 3.30 5.62
CA LEU A 86 16.69 4.05 6.82
C LEU A 86 17.45 5.31 6.42
N PHE A 87 17.03 6.45 6.97
CA PHE A 87 17.74 7.70 6.82
C PHE A 87 18.77 7.86 7.94
N PRO A 88 19.96 8.46 7.65
CA PRO A 88 20.92 8.82 8.70
C PRO A 88 20.25 9.69 9.77
N GLY A 89 20.33 9.26 11.03
CA GLY A 89 19.67 9.93 12.16
C GLY A 89 19.24 8.95 13.24
N THR A 90 18.45 9.43 14.20
CA THR A 90 17.91 8.59 15.26
C THR A 90 16.70 7.78 14.78
N VAL A 91 16.31 6.75 15.55
CA VAL A 91 15.05 6.03 15.34
C VAL A 91 13.86 7.01 15.41
N ALA A 92 13.90 7.98 16.32
CA ALA A 92 12.86 9.00 16.44
C ALA A 92 12.76 9.87 15.17
N ASP A 93 13.89 10.20 14.54
CA ASP A 93 13.90 10.98 13.29
C ASP A 93 13.26 10.20 12.14
N ASN A 94 13.56 8.91 12.04
CA ASN A 94 12.95 8.03 11.03
C ASN A 94 11.43 7.84 11.28
N LEU A 95 10.98 7.77 12.54
CA LEU A 95 9.54 7.69 12.88
C LEU A 95 8.79 8.99 12.56
N ARG A 96 9.41 10.16 12.75
CA ARG A 96 8.81 11.45 12.41
C ARG A 96 8.60 11.63 10.90
N LEU A 97 9.42 10.98 10.06
CA LEU A 97 9.22 10.99 8.60
C LEU A 97 7.89 10.35 8.18
N ALA A 98 7.45 9.29 8.87
CA ALA A 98 6.16 8.64 8.59
C ALA A 98 4.96 9.46 9.08
N CYS A 99 5.15 10.30 10.10
CA CYS A 99 4.11 11.08 10.75
C CYS A 99 4.58 12.52 11.02
N ARG A 100 4.58 13.38 9.98
CA ARG A 100 4.98 14.80 10.11
C ARG A 100 4.15 15.62 11.12
N GLU A 101 2.96 15.14 11.49
CA GLU A 101 2.07 15.77 12.48
C GLU A 101 2.11 15.08 13.86
N ALA A 102 3.04 14.15 14.09
CA ALA A 102 3.17 13.48 15.37
C ALA A 102 3.75 14.44 16.43
N SER A 103 2.99 14.70 17.49
CA SER A 103 3.57 15.12 18.77
C SER A 103 4.57 14.07 19.25
N ASP A 104 5.53 14.46 20.08
CA ASP A 104 6.59 13.59 20.60
C ASP A 104 6.09 12.32 21.34
N GLU A 105 4.80 12.24 21.68
CA GLU A 105 4.16 11.07 22.31
C GLU A 105 3.83 9.92 21.34
N ARG A 106 3.57 10.19 20.05
CA ARG A 106 3.17 9.15 19.08
C ARG A 106 4.31 8.20 18.65
N PRO A 107 5.58 8.64 18.51
CA PRO A 107 6.69 7.74 18.22
C PRO A 107 6.86 6.64 19.28
N ALA A 108 6.67 6.95 20.56
CA ALA A 108 6.74 5.97 21.64
C ALA A 108 5.61 4.93 21.55
N ALA A 109 4.38 5.36 21.21
CA ALA A 109 3.25 4.45 21.01
C ALA A 109 3.46 3.53 19.79
N ALA A 110 4.07 4.01 18.71
CA ALA A 110 4.39 3.19 17.54
C ALA A 110 5.39 2.07 17.87
N LEU A 111 6.41 2.37 18.69
CA LEU A 111 7.40 1.40 19.16
C LEU A 111 6.80 0.34 20.10
N ALA A 112 5.80 0.71 20.89
CA ALA A 112 5.11 -0.22 21.80
C ALA A 112 4.26 -1.28 21.06
N VAL A 113 3.80 -0.98 19.83
CA VAL A 113 3.01 -1.92 19.02
C VAL A 113 3.91 -2.85 18.19
N THR A 114 5.08 -2.38 17.76
CA THR A 114 6.04 -3.20 17.00
C THR A 114 6.85 -4.15 17.88
N TRP A 115 7.12 -3.81 19.14
CA TRP A 115 7.71 -4.73 20.11
C TRP A 115 6.64 -5.60 20.81
N ARG A 116 6.14 -6.60 20.10
CA ARG A 116 5.59 -7.81 20.73
C ARG A 116 6.59 -8.93 20.51
N SER A 117 7.06 -9.53 21.60
CA SER A 117 7.90 -10.74 21.60
C SER A 117 7.41 -11.75 20.55
N PRO A 118 8.29 -12.41 19.79
CA PRO A 118 7.89 -13.47 18.86
C PRO A 118 7.46 -14.70 19.66
N SER A 119 6.26 -14.67 20.21
CA SER A 119 5.57 -15.87 20.69
C SER A 119 4.32 -16.10 19.85
N THR A 120 4.28 -17.31 19.28
CA THR A 120 3.16 -17.98 18.61
C THR A 120 2.78 -17.48 17.21
N GLY A 121 3.41 -18.09 16.20
CA GLY A 121 2.86 -18.16 14.85
C GLY A 121 1.60 -19.04 14.80
N PRO A 122 0.67 -18.82 13.85
CA PRO A 122 -0.51 -19.67 13.70
C PRO A 122 -0.17 -21.03 13.05
N PRO A 123 -0.85 -22.13 13.44
CA PRO A 123 -0.67 -23.44 12.85
C PRO A 123 -1.52 -23.53 11.58
N TRP A 124 -0.90 -23.49 10.41
CA TRP A 124 -1.57 -23.96 9.20
C TRP A 124 -0.66 -24.93 8.46
N ARG A 125 -1.16 -26.16 8.35
CA ARG A 125 -0.83 -27.18 7.35
C ARG A 125 -2.02 -27.28 6.41
#